data_AF-A0A090RUH2-F1
#
_entry.id   AF-A0A090RUH2-F1
#
_cell.length_a   1.000
_cell.length_b   1.000
_cell.length_c   1.000
_cell.angle_alpha   90.00
_cell.angle_beta   90.00
_cell.angle_gamma   90.00
#
_symmetry.space_group_name_H-M   'P 1'
#
loop_
_entity.id
_entity.type
_entity.pdbx_description
1 polymer ?
#
loop_
_entity_poly.entity_id
_entity_poly.type
_entity_poly.pdbx_seq_one_letter_code
_entity_poly.pdbx_strand_id
1 'polypeptide(L)'
;MHIAITGIEKVVEFLSDVPPLYSALTRSATGQAITTYFNMISSPRKSGEKDGPQEVHLILLDNGRSQAYRDEELRKTLQCIRCGACMNHCPVYTKIGGHAYGTVYPGPIGKIISPHLLGIDKTKDLVTASSLCGACGEVCPVRIPIPDMLLRLRKEAKNKADKDVPALEGQNAANNKLETAAMKGYALAASSPSLYHAGTFMATKMQNLIPNKLGAWTQCRTSLSLRIKPCIKL
;
A
#
# COMPACT_ATOMS: atom_id res chain seq x y z
N MET A 1 21.05 -29.99 -9.67
CA MET A 1 20.75 -28.62 -10.14
C MET A 1 19.92 -27.90 -9.08
N HIS A 2 20.36 -26.73 -8.61
CA HIS A 2 19.59 -25.83 -7.75
C HIS A 2 19.54 -24.44 -8.40
N ILE A 3 18.36 -23.85 -8.51
CA ILE A 3 18.16 -22.53 -9.08
C ILE A 3 17.40 -21.69 -8.05
N ALA A 4 18.02 -20.62 -7.56
CA ALA A 4 17.43 -19.66 -6.66
C ALA A 4 17.14 -18.36 -7.41
N ILE A 5 15.86 -17.98 -7.49
CA ILE A 5 15.45 -16.69 -8.05
C ILE A 5 14.99 -15.81 -6.89
N THR A 6 15.65 -14.68 -6.71
CA THR A 6 15.29 -13.74 -5.66
C THR A 6 15.43 -12.31 -6.16
N GLY A 7 14.78 -11.37 -5.47
CA GLY A 7 14.92 -9.97 -5.83
C GLY A 7 16.26 -9.40 -5.36
N ILE A 8 16.74 -8.34 -6.02
CA ILE A 8 18.01 -7.67 -5.65
C ILE A 8 18.05 -7.14 -4.20
N GLU A 9 16.89 -7.02 -3.56
CA GLU A 9 16.73 -6.58 -2.17
C GLU A 9 16.89 -7.71 -1.13
N LYS A 10 16.97 -8.97 -1.56
CA LYS A 10 17.07 -10.12 -0.66
C LYS A 10 18.51 -10.54 -0.48
N VAL A 11 19.35 -9.57 -0.11
CA VAL A 11 20.76 -9.74 0.15
C VAL A 11 21.06 -9.15 1.54
N VAL A 12 21.85 -9.88 2.32
CA VAL A 12 22.41 -9.42 3.59
C VAL A 12 23.93 -9.43 3.47
N GLU A 13 24.60 -8.57 4.23
CA GLU A 13 26.04 -8.41 4.15
C GLU A 13 26.76 -9.57 4.85
N PHE A 14 26.30 -9.97 6.03
CA PHE A 14 26.93 -11.02 6.83
C PHE A 14 25.99 -12.19 7.08
N LEU A 15 26.56 -13.38 7.19
CA LEU A 15 25.81 -14.59 7.56
C LEU A 15 25.19 -14.48 8.96
N SER A 16 25.81 -13.70 9.85
CA SER A 16 25.32 -13.39 11.20
C SER A 16 23.99 -12.61 11.21
N ASP A 17 23.62 -11.97 10.09
CA ASP A 17 22.36 -11.25 9.97
C ASP A 17 21.18 -12.18 9.67
N VAL A 18 21.43 -13.42 9.24
CA VAL A 18 20.40 -14.39 8.90
C VAL A 18 19.60 -14.85 10.12
N PRO A 19 20.20 -15.32 11.23
CA PRO A 19 19.45 -15.78 12.40
C PRO A 19 18.46 -14.76 13.01
N PRO A 20 18.80 -13.48 13.23
CA PRO A 20 17.85 -12.52 13.79
C PRO A 20 16.68 -12.24 12.84
N LEU A 21 16.93 -12.11 11.52
CA LEU A 21 15.86 -11.94 10.53
C LEU A 21 14.93 -13.16 10.49
N TYR A 22 15.51 -14.35 10.59
CA TYR A 22 14.74 -15.59 10.57
C TYR A 22 13.88 -15.77 11.82
N SER A 23 14.43 -15.46 13.00
CA SER A 23 13.69 -15.46 14.27
C SER A 23 12.54 -14.46 14.25
N ALA A 24 12.79 -13.24 13.73
CA ALA A 24 11.75 -12.24 13.57
C ALA A 24 10.65 -12.68 12.58
N LEU A 25 11.03 -13.35 11.49
CA LEU A 25 10.12 -13.86 10.47
C LEU A 25 9.12 -14.86 11.06
N THR A 26 9.60 -15.94 11.68
CA THR A 26 8.74 -17.04 12.13
C THR A 26 7.81 -16.62 13.26
N ARG A 27 8.30 -15.80 14.20
CA ARG A 27 7.51 -15.28 15.30
C ARG A 27 6.41 -14.33 14.82
N SER A 28 6.72 -13.46 13.86
CA SER A 28 5.76 -12.50 13.33
C SER A 28 4.75 -13.12 12.36
N ALA A 29 5.14 -14.19 11.66
CA ALA A 29 4.30 -14.87 10.68
C ALA A 29 3.29 -15.82 11.33
N THR A 30 3.79 -16.80 12.08
CA THR A 30 3.04 -17.95 12.58
C THR A 30 3.15 -18.12 14.10
N GLY A 31 3.91 -17.25 14.78
CA GLY A 31 4.20 -17.39 16.21
C GLY A 31 5.20 -18.52 16.54
N GLN A 32 5.82 -19.13 15.52
CA GLN A 32 6.74 -20.25 15.71
C GLN A 32 8.13 -19.77 16.15
N ALA A 33 8.76 -20.53 17.04
CA ALA A 33 10.12 -20.26 17.50
C ALA A 33 11.17 -20.45 16.38
N ILE A 34 10.94 -21.38 15.46
CA ILE A 34 11.78 -21.69 14.30
C ILE A 34 10.90 -22.25 13.17
N THR A 35 11.42 -22.24 11.95
CA THR A 35 10.78 -22.88 10.79
C THR A 35 10.81 -24.39 10.88
N THR A 36 9.91 -25.03 10.15
CA THR A 36 9.94 -26.48 9.91
C THR A 36 11.12 -26.90 9.02
N TYR A 37 11.54 -26.03 8.10
CA TYR A 37 12.62 -26.32 7.15
C TYR A 37 13.46 -25.09 6.86
N PHE A 38 14.78 -25.24 6.93
CA PHE A 38 15.77 -24.25 6.55
C PHE A 38 16.89 -24.95 5.79
N ASN A 39 17.22 -24.45 4.61
CA ASN A 39 18.31 -24.97 3.78
C ASN A 39 19.27 -23.84 3.43
N MET A 40 20.55 -24.06 3.67
CA MET A 40 21.63 -23.13 3.36
C MET A 40 22.55 -23.78 2.33
N ILE A 41 22.55 -23.23 1.12
CA ILE A 41 23.37 -23.72 0.01
C ILE A 41 24.42 -22.67 -0.30
N SER A 42 25.68 -22.99 -0.02
CA SER A 42 26.83 -22.09 -0.25
C SER A 42 27.59 -22.39 -1.54
N SER A 43 27.54 -23.62 -2.04
CA SER A 43 28.24 -24.04 -3.26
C SER A 43 27.58 -25.28 -3.89
N PRO A 44 27.93 -25.62 -5.15
CA PRO A 44 27.70 -26.95 -5.69
C PRO A 44 28.41 -28.03 -4.84
N ARG A 45 27.88 -29.25 -4.92
CA ARG A 45 28.40 -30.44 -4.25
C ARG A 45 29.84 -30.74 -4.70
N LYS A 46 30.74 -30.96 -3.75
CA LYS A 46 32.15 -31.33 -3.97
C LYS A 46 32.33 -32.84 -4.04
N SER A 47 33.48 -33.29 -4.57
CA SER A 47 33.85 -34.71 -4.57
C SER A 47 33.90 -35.25 -3.13
N GLY A 48 33.27 -36.40 -2.89
CA GLY A 48 33.19 -37.03 -1.57
C GLY A 48 32.03 -36.56 -0.67
N GLU A 49 31.38 -35.44 -0.96
CA GLU A 49 30.13 -35.05 -0.29
C GLU A 49 29.02 -36.03 -0.71
N LYS A 50 28.08 -36.36 0.18
CA LYS A 50 27.00 -37.34 -0.09
C LYS A 50 25.74 -36.70 -0.67
N ASP A 51 25.52 -35.41 -0.40
CA ASP A 51 24.31 -34.67 -0.76
C ASP A 51 24.69 -33.27 -1.29
N GLY A 52 23.74 -32.59 -1.92
CA GLY A 52 23.90 -31.25 -2.47
C GLY A 52 23.72 -31.19 -3.99
N PRO A 53 23.42 -30.01 -4.53
CA PRO A 53 23.19 -29.85 -5.95
C PRO A 53 24.50 -29.90 -6.74
N GLN A 54 24.53 -30.58 -7.89
CA GLN A 54 25.68 -30.58 -8.81
C GLN A 54 25.99 -29.20 -9.40
N GLU A 55 25.00 -28.32 -9.46
CA GLU A 55 25.09 -26.97 -10.03
C GLU A 55 24.19 -26.03 -9.22
N VAL A 56 24.65 -24.80 -9.01
CA VAL A 56 23.93 -23.75 -8.29
C VAL A 56 23.87 -22.50 -9.17
N HIS A 57 22.67 -22.02 -9.44
CA HIS A 57 22.43 -20.77 -10.18
C HIS A 57 21.65 -19.80 -9.29
N LEU A 58 22.22 -18.62 -9.04
CA LEU A 58 21.56 -17.54 -8.30
C LEU A 58 21.20 -16.42 -9.27
N ILE A 59 19.90 -16.14 -9.40
CA ILE A 59 19.36 -15.08 -10.26
C ILE A 59 18.83 -13.96 -9.36
N LEU A 60 19.52 -12.82 -9.42
CA LEU A 60 19.09 -11.57 -8.75
C LEU A 60 18.23 -10.75 -9.72
N LEU A 61 16.94 -10.66 -9.42
CA LEU A 61 15.95 -10.01 -10.27
C LEU A 61 15.64 -8.60 -9.77
N ASP A 62 15.89 -7.59 -10.59
CA ASP A 62 15.45 -6.23 -10.31
C ASP A 62 13.92 -6.11 -10.48
N ASN A 63 13.43 -6.25 -11.73
CA ASN A 63 12.01 -6.14 -12.07
C ASN A 63 11.34 -4.87 -11.49
N GLY A 64 12.03 -3.72 -11.52
CA GLY A 64 11.50 -2.43 -11.05
C GLY A 64 11.85 -2.07 -9.60
N ARG A 65 12.57 -2.92 -8.86
CA ARG A 65 13.02 -2.63 -7.49
C ARG A 65 14.02 -1.49 -7.40
N SER A 66 14.88 -1.32 -8.41
CA SER A 66 15.77 -0.16 -8.53
C SER A 66 15.01 1.16 -8.61
N GLN A 67 13.72 1.15 -9.00
CA GLN A 67 12.86 2.33 -8.91
C GLN A 67 12.58 2.69 -7.45
N ALA A 68 12.18 1.71 -6.63
CA ALA A 68 11.96 1.91 -5.20
C ALA A 68 13.26 2.27 -4.47
N TYR A 69 14.38 1.64 -4.85
CA TYR A 69 15.67 1.85 -4.20
C TYR A 69 16.19 3.30 -4.30
N ARG A 70 15.93 3.97 -5.45
CA ARG A 70 16.36 5.35 -5.70
C ARG A 70 15.68 6.38 -4.79
N ASP A 71 14.51 6.07 -4.25
CA ASP A 71 13.73 6.96 -3.39
C ASP A 71 13.97 6.65 -1.91
N GLU A 72 14.33 7.64 -1.10
CA GLU A 72 14.66 7.46 0.33
C GLU A 72 13.48 6.96 1.17
N GLU A 73 12.28 7.40 0.83
CA GLU A 73 11.06 7.04 1.54
C GLU A 73 10.61 5.64 1.09
N LEU A 74 10.58 5.39 -0.22
CA LEU A 74 10.06 4.14 -0.78
C LEU A 74 11.05 2.99 -0.68
N ARG A 75 12.38 3.22 -0.65
CA ARG A 75 13.38 2.14 -0.55
C ARG A 75 13.18 1.25 0.67
N LYS A 76 12.62 1.77 1.76
CA LYS A 76 12.37 0.97 2.98
C LYS A 76 11.40 -0.19 2.70
N THR A 77 10.57 -0.14 1.65
CA THR A 77 9.73 -1.29 1.25
C THR A 77 10.56 -2.54 0.91
N LEU A 78 11.80 -2.35 0.46
CA LEU A 78 12.71 -3.42 0.03
C LEU A 78 13.23 -4.25 1.22
N GLN A 79 13.16 -3.69 2.44
CA GLN A 79 13.53 -4.38 3.69
C GLN A 79 12.55 -5.49 4.09
N CYS A 80 11.42 -5.63 3.39
CA CYS A 80 10.39 -6.60 3.75
C CYS A 80 10.92 -8.04 3.76
N ILE A 81 10.93 -8.69 4.92
CA ILE A 81 11.34 -10.11 5.07
C ILE A 81 10.23 -11.11 4.71
N ARG A 82 9.12 -10.64 4.13
CA ARG A 82 7.96 -11.46 3.75
C ARG A 82 7.37 -12.31 4.89
N CYS A 83 7.39 -11.79 6.12
CA CYS A 83 6.78 -12.48 7.26
C CYS A 83 5.24 -12.51 7.25
N GLY A 84 4.58 -11.68 6.44
CA GLY A 84 3.12 -11.66 6.34
C GLY A 84 2.36 -11.03 7.52
N ALA A 85 3.04 -10.57 8.57
CA ALA A 85 2.43 -9.92 9.73
C ALA A 85 1.49 -8.76 9.34
N CYS A 86 1.90 -7.93 8.38
CA CYS A 86 1.09 -6.83 7.87
C CYS A 86 -0.22 -7.30 7.22
N MET A 87 -0.25 -8.48 6.60
CA MET A 87 -1.43 -9.04 5.95
C MET A 87 -2.43 -9.52 7.00
N ASN A 88 -1.95 -10.24 8.01
CA ASN A 88 -2.76 -10.80 9.09
C ASN A 88 -3.51 -9.71 9.88
N HIS A 89 -2.90 -8.53 10.04
CA HIS A 89 -3.50 -7.40 10.78
C HIS A 89 -4.26 -6.41 9.88
N CYS A 90 -4.27 -6.60 8.56
CA CYS A 90 -4.93 -5.68 7.65
C CYS A 90 -6.44 -6.00 7.56
N PRO A 91 -7.33 -5.09 8.01
CA PRO A 91 -8.77 -5.34 7.97
C PRO A 91 -9.32 -5.44 6.54
N VAL A 92 -8.65 -4.83 5.55
CA VAL A 92 -9.02 -4.98 4.15
C VAL A 92 -8.69 -6.39 3.66
N TYR A 93 -7.45 -6.84 3.86
CA TYR A 93 -7.00 -8.15 3.41
C TYR A 93 -7.82 -9.29 4.02
N THR A 94 -8.11 -9.23 5.33
CA THR A 94 -8.88 -10.27 6.02
C THR A 94 -10.33 -10.37 5.56
N LYS A 95 -10.86 -9.34 4.88
CA LYS A 95 -12.24 -9.33 4.34
C LYS A 95 -12.34 -9.70 2.87
N ILE A 96 -11.38 -9.28 2.04
CA ILE A 96 -11.45 -9.49 0.58
C ILE A 96 -10.52 -10.60 0.08
N GLY A 97 -9.59 -11.07 0.91
CA GLY A 97 -8.60 -12.08 0.55
C GLY A 97 -7.50 -11.56 -0.40
N GLY A 98 -6.61 -12.47 -0.80
CA GLY A 98 -5.46 -12.13 -1.66
C GLY A 98 -5.80 -11.95 -3.14
N HIS A 99 -6.76 -12.71 -3.67
CA HIS A 99 -7.10 -12.67 -5.10
C HIS A 99 -7.61 -11.30 -5.57
N ALA A 100 -8.31 -10.57 -4.71
CA ALA A 100 -8.82 -9.24 -5.02
C ALA A 100 -7.70 -8.20 -5.29
N TYR A 101 -6.44 -8.51 -4.97
CA TYR A 101 -5.30 -7.62 -5.21
C TYR A 101 -4.73 -7.74 -6.63
N GLY A 102 -5.12 -8.76 -7.41
CA GLY A 102 -4.71 -8.90 -8.82
C GLY A 102 -3.20 -9.06 -9.06
N THR A 103 -2.41 -9.33 -8.01
CA THR A 103 -0.95 -9.50 -8.10
C THR A 103 -0.48 -10.62 -7.17
N VAL A 104 0.72 -11.13 -7.42
CA VAL A 104 1.33 -12.17 -6.57
C VAL A 104 1.74 -11.66 -5.18
N TYR A 105 1.75 -10.34 -4.97
CA TYR A 105 2.02 -9.71 -3.68
C TYR A 105 0.70 -9.19 -3.09
N PRO A 106 0.07 -9.91 -2.15
CA PRO A 106 -1.13 -9.44 -1.52
C PRO A 106 -0.86 -8.57 -0.29
N GLY A 107 -1.95 -8.04 0.28
CA GLY A 107 -1.92 -7.29 1.53
C GLY A 107 -1.20 -5.93 1.45
N PRO A 108 -0.93 -5.30 2.61
CA PRO A 108 -0.38 -3.93 2.61
C PRO A 108 0.96 -3.78 1.89
N ILE A 109 1.86 -4.76 2.01
CA ILE A 109 3.13 -4.72 1.28
C ILE A 109 2.93 -4.80 -0.24
N GLY A 110 1.95 -5.60 -0.68
CA GLY A 110 1.56 -5.72 -2.09
C GLY A 110 1.16 -4.39 -2.71
N LYS A 111 0.41 -3.59 -1.96
CA LYS A 111 -0.03 -2.26 -2.41
C LYS A 111 1.12 -1.27 -2.63
N ILE A 112 2.26 -1.50 -2.00
CA ILE A 112 3.45 -0.64 -2.11
C ILE A 112 4.39 -1.17 -3.20
N ILE A 113 4.68 -2.47 -3.20
CA ILE A 113 5.65 -3.04 -4.15
C ILE A 113 5.08 -3.12 -5.57
N SER A 114 3.80 -3.47 -5.73
CA SER A 114 3.20 -3.68 -7.06
C SER A 114 3.26 -2.44 -7.97
N PRO A 115 3.02 -1.20 -7.49
CA PRO A 115 3.27 0.01 -8.27
C PRO A 115 4.69 0.12 -8.86
N HIS A 116 5.72 -0.33 -8.13
CA HIS A 116 7.10 -0.32 -8.64
C HIS A 116 7.37 -1.43 -9.65
N LEU A 117 6.68 -2.57 -9.55
CA LEU A 117 6.89 -3.71 -10.44
C LEU A 117 6.06 -3.63 -11.73
N LEU A 118 4.89 -2.99 -11.67
CA LEU A 118 3.87 -3.04 -12.72
C LEU A 118 3.43 -1.65 -13.24
N GLY A 119 3.85 -0.58 -12.57
CA GLY A 119 3.37 0.78 -12.82
C GLY A 119 2.12 1.14 -12.01
N ILE A 120 2.00 2.41 -11.64
CA ILE A 120 0.84 2.97 -10.93
C ILE A 120 -0.43 2.92 -11.79
N ASP A 121 -0.31 3.03 -13.11
CA ASP A 121 -1.45 2.96 -14.05
C ASP A 121 -2.24 1.66 -13.91
N LYS A 122 -1.53 0.53 -13.71
CA LYS A 122 -2.12 -0.80 -13.52
C LYS A 122 -2.49 -1.12 -12.07
N THR A 123 -2.02 -0.33 -11.11
CA THR A 123 -2.11 -0.64 -9.67
C THR A 123 -2.74 0.48 -8.83
N LYS A 124 -3.25 1.54 -9.46
CA LYS A 124 -3.85 2.71 -8.80
C LYS A 124 -4.96 2.38 -7.81
N ASP A 125 -5.72 1.32 -8.04
CA ASP A 125 -6.79 0.91 -7.12
C ASP A 125 -6.20 0.30 -5.84
N LEU A 126 -5.06 -0.40 -5.93
CA LEU A 126 -4.39 -1.05 -4.80
C LEU A 126 -3.92 -0.02 -3.77
N VAL A 127 -3.36 1.11 -4.21
CA VAL A 127 -2.88 2.16 -3.29
C VAL A 127 -4.05 2.78 -2.52
N THR A 128 -5.25 2.82 -3.14
CA THR A 128 -6.48 3.30 -2.48
C THR A 128 -7.21 2.25 -1.65
N ALA A 129 -6.93 0.96 -1.84
CA ALA A 129 -7.58 -0.15 -1.13
C ALA A 129 -7.10 -0.30 0.33
N SER A 130 -6.98 0.78 1.10
CA SER A 130 -6.53 0.78 2.49
C SER A 130 -7.35 1.75 3.35
N SER A 131 -7.71 1.32 4.55
CA SER A 131 -8.34 2.18 5.57
C SER A 131 -7.33 3.10 6.28
N LEU A 132 -6.03 2.93 6.02
CA LEU A 132 -4.95 3.68 6.68
C LEU A 132 -4.98 3.60 8.22
N CYS A 133 -5.45 2.49 8.78
CA CYS A 133 -5.59 2.31 10.24
C CYS A 133 -4.27 2.14 11.01
N GLY A 134 -3.10 2.19 10.37
CA GLY A 134 -1.80 2.13 11.05
C GLY A 134 -1.30 0.73 11.44
N ALA A 135 -2.20 -0.23 11.70
CA ALA A 135 -1.85 -1.55 12.27
C ALA A 135 -0.69 -2.29 11.55
N CYS A 136 -0.63 -2.22 10.22
CA CYS A 136 0.45 -2.85 9.45
C CYS A 136 1.87 -2.28 9.72
N GLY A 137 1.97 -1.01 10.10
CA GLY A 137 3.23 -0.38 10.49
C GLY A 137 3.64 -0.78 11.91
N GLU A 138 2.68 -0.85 12.84
CA GLU A 138 2.91 -1.22 14.24
C GLU A 138 3.45 -2.65 14.40
N VAL A 139 2.91 -3.59 13.61
CA VAL A 139 3.28 -5.01 13.70
C VAL A 139 4.49 -5.39 12.84
N CYS A 140 5.07 -4.45 12.09
CA CYS A 140 6.16 -4.75 11.18
C CYS A 140 7.48 -4.97 11.95
N PRO A 141 8.07 -6.19 11.96
CA PRO A 141 9.29 -6.45 12.73
C PRO A 141 10.52 -5.70 12.20
N VAL A 142 10.46 -5.26 10.93
CA VAL A 142 11.52 -4.49 10.25
C VAL A 142 11.14 -3.02 10.06
N ARG A 143 10.09 -2.53 10.77
CA ARG A 143 9.73 -1.11 10.89
C ARG A 143 9.52 -0.37 9.56
N ILE A 144 8.89 -1.03 8.58
CA ILE A 144 8.51 -0.39 7.32
C ILE A 144 7.31 0.54 7.57
N PRO A 145 7.39 1.84 7.23
CA PRO A 145 6.30 2.80 7.41
C PRO A 145 5.24 2.65 6.31
N ILE A 146 4.54 1.51 6.31
CA ILE A 146 3.55 1.15 5.28
C ILE A 146 2.45 2.22 5.09
N PRO A 147 1.83 2.77 6.16
CA PRO A 147 0.77 3.77 5.99
C PRO A 147 1.26 5.03 5.26
N ASP A 148 2.45 5.51 5.59
CA ASP A 148 3.03 6.73 5.02
C ASP A 148 3.37 6.52 3.54
N MET A 149 3.97 5.37 3.20
CA MET A 149 4.25 5.00 1.80
C MET A 149 2.96 4.90 0.97
N LEU A 150 1.87 4.39 1.53
CA LEU A 150 0.59 4.34 0.84
C LEU A 150 0.01 5.74 0.59
N LEU A 151 0.15 6.65 1.55
CA LEU A 151 -0.23 8.05 1.37
C LEU A 151 0.61 8.72 0.27
N ARG A 152 1.92 8.49 0.28
CA ARG A 152 2.83 8.96 -0.76
C ARG A 152 2.43 8.44 -2.14
N LEU A 153 2.22 7.14 -2.29
CA LEU A 153 1.79 6.55 -3.56
C LEU A 153 0.41 7.04 -4.03
N ARG A 154 -0.54 7.32 -3.12
CA ARG A 154 -1.81 7.98 -3.48
C ARG A 154 -1.60 9.38 -4.03
N LYS A 155 -0.66 10.14 -3.44
CA LYS A 155 -0.27 11.46 -3.95
C LYS A 155 0.33 11.33 -5.35
N GLU A 156 1.27 10.42 -5.56
CA GLU A 156 1.89 10.20 -6.87
C GLU A 156 0.87 9.71 -7.91
N ALA A 157 -0.11 8.90 -7.54
CA ALA A 157 -1.16 8.46 -8.45
C ALA A 157 -2.01 9.61 -9.00
N LYS A 158 -2.17 10.71 -8.23
CA LYS A 158 -3.00 11.86 -8.60
C LYS A 158 -2.23 13.06 -9.14
N ASN A 159 -0.92 13.15 -8.88
CA ASN A 159 -0.10 14.31 -9.19
C ASN A 159 1.06 13.96 -10.13
N LYS A 160 1.44 14.94 -10.96
CA LYS A 160 2.65 14.86 -11.78
C LYS A 160 3.89 14.90 -10.88
N ALA A 161 4.98 14.30 -11.36
CA ALA A 161 6.26 14.34 -10.68
C ALA A 161 6.76 15.79 -10.57
N ASP A 162 7.35 16.10 -9.43
CA ASP A 162 8.11 17.33 -9.25
C ASP A 162 9.38 17.27 -10.11
N LYS A 163 9.92 18.41 -10.53
CA LYS A 163 11.05 18.48 -11.47
C LYS A 163 12.31 17.77 -10.95
N ASP A 164 12.49 17.76 -9.63
CA ASP A 164 13.70 17.28 -8.97
C ASP A 164 13.57 15.82 -8.47
N VAL A 165 12.40 15.20 -8.63
CA VAL A 165 12.13 13.83 -8.17
C VAL A 165 11.90 12.93 -9.37
N PRO A 166 12.65 11.81 -9.51
CA PRO A 166 12.41 10.84 -10.57
C PRO A 166 10.97 10.34 -10.52
N ALA A 167 10.26 10.46 -11.64
CA ALA A 167 8.88 10.01 -11.73
C ALA A 167 8.77 8.49 -11.53
N LEU A 168 7.73 8.06 -10.82
CA LEU A 168 7.34 6.66 -10.76
C LEU A 168 6.72 6.22 -12.09
N GLU A 169 6.86 4.95 -12.42
CA GLU A 169 6.21 4.39 -13.61
C GLU A 169 4.69 4.50 -13.47
N GLY A 170 4.02 5.05 -14.48
CA GLY A 170 2.57 5.28 -14.44
C GLY A 170 2.11 6.38 -13.47
N GLN A 171 3.03 7.24 -13.00
CA GLN A 171 2.67 8.37 -12.14
C GLN A 171 1.59 9.27 -12.78
N ASN A 172 0.73 9.88 -11.96
CA ASN A 172 -0.41 10.71 -12.38
C ASN A 172 -1.52 9.93 -13.12
N ALA A 173 -1.48 8.60 -13.20
CA ALA A 173 -2.45 7.80 -13.95
C ALA A 173 -3.87 7.76 -13.34
N ALA A 174 -4.03 8.14 -12.07
CA ALA A 174 -5.34 8.25 -11.41
C ALA A 174 -5.88 9.68 -11.40
N ASN A 175 -5.20 10.64 -12.03
CA ASN A 175 -5.61 12.04 -12.06
C ASN A 175 -6.93 12.22 -12.84
N ASN A 176 -7.89 12.88 -12.19
CA ASN A 176 -9.11 13.34 -12.83
C ASN A 176 -9.22 14.85 -12.67
N LYS A 177 -9.25 15.59 -13.79
CA LYS A 177 -9.33 17.05 -13.79
C LYS A 177 -10.62 17.57 -13.15
N LEU A 178 -11.74 16.86 -13.35
CA LEU A 178 -13.03 17.22 -12.76
C LEU A 178 -13.00 17.06 -11.24
N GLU A 179 -12.47 15.93 -10.76
CA GLU A 179 -12.25 15.69 -9.33
C GLU A 179 -11.33 16.76 -8.72
N THR A 180 -10.23 17.06 -9.39
CA THR A 180 -9.27 18.09 -8.94
C THR A 180 -9.91 19.47 -8.86
N ALA A 181 -10.71 19.86 -9.87
CA ALA A 181 -11.43 21.12 -9.88
C ALA A 181 -12.49 21.17 -8.76
N ALA A 182 -13.24 20.08 -8.55
CA ALA A 182 -14.22 19.96 -7.48
C ALA A 182 -13.56 20.08 -6.09
N MET A 183 -12.44 19.39 -5.85
CA MET A 183 -11.70 19.47 -4.59
C MET A 183 -11.12 20.87 -4.35
N LYS A 184 -10.60 21.53 -5.38
CA LYS A 184 -10.13 22.94 -5.28
C LYS A 184 -11.29 23.90 -4.99
N GLY A 185 -12.43 23.73 -5.65
CA GLY A 185 -13.64 24.51 -5.38
C GLY A 185 -14.13 24.32 -3.95
N TYR A 186 -14.15 23.08 -3.46
CA TYR A 186 -14.46 22.78 -2.06
C TYR A 186 -13.48 23.43 -1.09
N ALA A 187 -12.17 23.32 -1.34
CA ALA A 187 -11.15 23.93 -0.49
C ALA A 187 -11.29 25.46 -0.41
N LEU A 188 -11.58 26.14 -1.53
CA LEU A 188 -11.86 27.57 -1.55
C LEU A 188 -13.12 27.92 -0.77
N ALA A 189 -14.19 27.16 -0.94
CA ALA A 189 -15.44 27.37 -0.20
C ALA A 189 -15.27 27.11 1.30
N ALA A 190 -14.50 26.09 1.71
CA ALA A 190 -14.27 25.73 3.10
C ALA A 190 -13.29 26.66 3.83
N SER A 191 -12.36 27.29 3.11
CA SER A 191 -11.37 28.22 3.68
C SER A 191 -11.87 29.67 3.80
N SER A 192 -13.00 30.01 3.20
CA SER A 192 -13.59 31.35 3.26
C SER A 192 -14.95 31.32 3.98
N PRO A 193 -15.07 31.93 5.17
CA PRO A 193 -16.31 31.90 5.95
C PRO A 193 -17.52 32.44 5.19
N SER A 194 -17.35 33.51 4.41
CA SER A 194 -18.44 34.13 3.65
C SER A 194 -18.98 33.22 2.54
N LEU A 195 -18.11 32.57 1.75
CA LEU A 195 -18.55 31.63 0.71
C LEU A 195 -19.16 30.38 1.32
N TYR A 196 -18.60 29.88 2.43
CA TYR A 196 -19.15 28.73 3.14
C TYR A 196 -20.58 29.01 3.65
N HIS A 197 -20.79 30.16 4.30
CA HIS A 197 -22.11 30.54 4.82
C HIS A 197 -23.10 30.86 3.70
N ALA A 198 -22.69 31.56 2.65
CA ALA A 198 -23.55 31.84 1.50
C ALA A 198 -23.94 30.54 0.76
N GLY A 199 -22.98 29.64 0.57
CA GLY A 199 -23.18 28.35 -0.08
C GLY A 199 -24.08 27.42 0.73
N THR A 200 -23.86 27.32 2.05
CA THR A 200 -24.74 26.53 2.93
C THR A 200 -26.14 27.14 3.01
N PHE A 201 -26.28 28.47 3.09
CA PHE A 201 -27.57 29.14 3.04
C PHE A 201 -28.33 28.85 1.74
N MET A 202 -27.67 28.99 0.57
CA MET A 202 -28.27 28.62 -0.72
C MET A 202 -28.65 27.13 -0.76
N ALA A 203 -27.80 26.24 -0.25
CA ALA A 203 -28.08 24.81 -0.19
C ALA A 203 -29.32 24.48 0.66
N THR A 204 -29.57 25.20 1.76
CA THR A 204 -30.81 25.04 2.55
C THR A 204 -32.05 25.50 1.79
N LYS A 205 -31.96 26.60 1.01
CA LYS A 205 -33.07 27.12 0.19
C LYS A 205 -33.37 26.22 -1.01
N MET A 206 -32.35 25.61 -1.60
CA MET A 206 -32.45 24.74 -2.77
C MET A 206 -32.57 23.25 -2.40
N GLN A 207 -32.79 22.90 -1.14
CA GLN A 207 -32.89 21.51 -0.67
C GLN A 207 -33.94 20.69 -1.44
N ASN A 208 -35.04 21.32 -1.88
CA ASN A 208 -36.09 20.64 -2.64
C ASN A 208 -35.65 20.17 -4.04
N LEU A 209 -34.51 20.64 -4.54
CA LEU A 209 -33.89 20.20 -5.79
C LEU A 209 -32.93 19.02 -5.59
N ILE A 210 -32.61 18.67 -4.34
CA ILE A 210 -31.77 17.50 -4.05
C ILE A 210 -32.62 16.24 -4.28
N PRO A 211 -32.20 15.33 -5.19
CA PRO A 211 -32.97 14.14 -5.48
C PRO A 211 -33.07 13.25 -4.23
N ASN A 212 -34.28 12.76 -3.96
CA ASN A 212 -34.56 11.88 -2.82
C ASN A 212 -33.88 10.50 -2.94
N LYS A 213 -33.38 10.14 -4.12
CA LYS A 213 -32.67 8.88 -4.40
C LYS A 213 -31.23 9.20 -4.82
N LEU A 214 -30.31 9.13 -3.87
CA LEU A 214 -28.86 9.31 -4.08
C LEU A 214 -28.16 7.96 -4.29
N GLY A 215 -28.72 7.10 -5.15
CA GLY A 215 -28.18 5.79 -5.47
C GLY A 215 -28.05 4.86 -4.26
N ALA A 216 -26.89 4.18 -4.15
CA ALA A 216 -26.60 3.22 -3.08
C ALA A 216 -26.66 3.84 -1.67
N TRP A 217 -26.38 5.14 -1.54
CA TRP A 217 -26.43 5.82 -0.24
C TRP A 217 -27.84 5.80 0.36
N THR A 218 -28.86 6.00 -0.47
CA THR A 218 -30.27 6.01 -0.05
C THR A 218 -30.89 4.62 0.13
N GLN A 219 -30.13 3.53 -0.08
CA GLN A 219 -30.61 2.17 0.18
C GLN A 219 -30.66 1.85 1.68
N CYS A 220 -29.73 2.42 2.46
CA CYS A 220 -29.63 2.18 3.90
C CYS A 220 -29.72 3.46 4.74
N ARG A 221 -29.81 4.65 4.12
CA ARG A 221 -29.85 5.95 4.80
C ARG A 221 -30.92 6.85 4.21
N THR A 222 -31.54 7.68 5.05
CA THR A 222 -32.44 8.74 4.58
C THR A 222 -31.64 9.83 3.86
N SER A 223 -32.25 10.50 2.88
CA SER A 223 -31.62 11.66 2.24
C SER A 223 -31.33 12.74 3.30
N LEU A 224 -30.17 13.39 3.19
CA LEU A 224 -29.77 14.43 4.14
C LEU A 224 -30.77 15.59 4.07
N SER A 225 -31.40 15.93 5.20
CA SER A 225 -32.11 17.20 5.33
C SER A 225 -31.15 18.27 5.82
N LEU A 226 -30.88 19.25 4.95
CA LEU A 226 -30.04 20.41 5.28
C LEU A 226 -30.78 21.46 6.14
N ARG A 227 -32.10 21.28 6.34
CA ARG A 227 -32.91 22.14 7.20
C ARG A 227 -32.45 22.00 8.66
N ILE A 228 -31.87 23.06 9.20
CA ILE A 228 -31.70 23.22 10.65
C ILE A 228 -33.12 23.21 11.22
N LYS A 229 -33.52 22.13 11.91
CA LYS A 229 -34.72 22.20 12.74
C LYS A 229 -34.47 23.34 13.74
N PRO A 230 -35.35 24.33 13.86
CA PRO A 230 -35.16 25.37 14.87
C PRO A 230 -34.91 24.66 16.20
N CYS A 231 -33.78 24.99 16.83
CA CYS A 231 -33.48 24.53 18.17
C CYS A 231 -34.67 24.98 19.01
N ILE A 232 -35.50 24.03 19.46
CA ILE A 232 -36.60 24.31 20.37
C ILE A 232 -35.89 24.89 21.61
N LYS A 233 -35.99 26.21 21.79
CA LYS A 233 -35.66 26.85 23.06
C LYS A 233 -36.59 26.22 24.09
N LEU A 234 -36.03 25.36 24.94
CA LEU A 234 -36.61 25.02 26.24
C LEU A 234 -36.58 26.26 27.13
#